data_AF-A0A482WRQ3-F1
#
_entry.id   AF-A0A482WRQ3-F1
#
_cell.length_a   1.000
_cell.length_b   1.000
_cell.length_c   1.000
_cell.angle_alpha   90.00
_cell.angle_beta   90.00
_cell.angle_gamma   90.00
#
_symmetry.space_group_name_H-M   'P 1'
#
loop_
_entity.id
_entity.type
_entity.pdbx_description
1 polymer ?
#
loop_
_entity_poly.entity_id
_entity_poly.type
_entity_poly.pdbx_seq_one_letter_code
_entity_poly.pdbx_strand_id
1 'polypeptide(L)'
;MADPKYANLPGIAYDQPDMYETNDLPESDQNTDIYEEESSGAIEILHISPNDSFSKFKGKHLSAMNVDFSDRLSKNKKTGYEKAKDDAKNESTPYSNYSNQLENMRDQLAGMNLQDMLGKELITGDKINLEKTQKVIAHLSQLRASSETQPEKADASKDAVSAGSASVHYKLHMQPGQAALASTVRLANLEQRLNKMESVLGSANGGKLSRLSCDGKLSLLEIAQSLSARSALLDTQQLDAAEARCQSLNAQLDLVKEKAAATAPSAAASASEDAEKEAKISTLYELAKETSQISKIMPQTLDRMAALQTLHQQSADYTHIPYGAGIYLRVVCSHS
;
A
#
# COMPACT_ATOMS: atom_id res chain seq x y z
N MET A 1 4.06 -42.60 -0.54
CA MET A 1 5.16 -43.04 -1.43
C MET A 1 6.46 -42.59 -0.79
N ALA A 2 7.43 -43.49 -0.61
CA ALA A 2 8.70 -43.15 0.02
C ALA A 2 9.50 -42.14 -0.83
N ASP A 3 10.16 -41.18 -0.17
CA ASP A 3 11.07 -40.25 -0.84
C ASP A 3 12.24 -41.05 -1.47
N PRO A 4 12.51 -40.86 -2.78
CA PRO A 4 13.58 -41.57 -3.49
C PRO A 4 14.96 -41.40 -2.85
N LYS A 5 15.18 -40.34 -2.06
CA LYS A 5 16.43 -40.11 -1.33
C LYS A 5 16.69 -41.15 -0.25
N TYR A 6 15.64 -41.75 0.34
CA TYR A 6 15.76 -42.66 1.49
C TYR A 6 15.45 -44.13 1.16
N ALA A 7 14.93 -44.42 -0.03
CA ALA A 7 14.46 -45.74 -0.45
C ALA A 7 15.50 -46.88 -0.32
N ASN A 8 16.79 -46.57 -0.45
CA ASN A 8 17.88 -47.55 -0.40
C ASN A 8 18.56 -47.68 0.97
N LEU A 9 18.13 -46.91 1.97
CA LEU A 9 18.73 -46.96 3.31
C LEU A 9 18.06 -48.05 4.15
N PRO A 10 18.83 -48.98 4.75
CA PRO A 10 18.28 -49.94 5.69
C PRO A 10 17.89 -49.25 7.01
N GLY A 11 16.79 -49.67 7.62
CA GLY A 11 16.36 -49.19 8.94
C GLY A 11 15.51 -47.91 8.96
N ILE A 12 15.01 -47.45 7.81
CA ILE A 12 14.04 -46.35 7.74
C ILE A 12 12.61 -46.90 7.98
N ALA A 13 11.88 -46.30 8.91
CA ALA A 13 10.50 -46.65 9.19
C ALA A 13 9.57 -45.91 8.21
N TYR A 14 8.89 -46.66 7.32
CA TYR A 14 7.98 -46.10 6.31
C TYR A 14 6.51 -46.04 6.76
N ASP A 15 6.15 -46.85 7.75
CA ASP A 15 4.76 -47.02 8.23
C ASP A 15 4.50 -46.31 9.56
N GLN A 16 5.39 -45.40 9.96
CA GLN A 16 5.24 -44.59 11.17
C GLN A 16 4.81 -43.17 10.79
N PRO A 17 3.92 -42.53 11.57
CA PRO A 17 3.63 -41.12 11.38
C PRO A 17 4.89 -40.27 11.62
N ASP A 18 5.09 -39.26 10.79
CA ASP A 18 6.26 -38.36 10.86
C ASP A 18 6.29 -37.52 12.15
N MET A 19 5.11 -37.29 12.75
CA MET A 19 4.94 -36.49 13.95
C MET A 19 3.98 -37.19 14.94
N TYR A 20 4.37 -37.23 16.22
CA TYR A 20 3.50 -37.65 17.31
C TYR A 20 3.17 -36.43 18.16
N GLU A 21 1.99 -35.87 17.97
CA GLU A 21 1.51 -34.70 18.68
C GLU A 21 0.26 -34.98 19.50
N THR A 22 0.04 -34.18 20.54
CA THR A 22 -1.23 -34.15 21.25
C THR A 22 -2.27 -33.45 20.39
N ASN A 23 -3.53 -33.88 20.46
CA ASN A 23 -4.62 -33.18 19.77
C ASN A 23 -4.60 -31.68 20.11
N ASP A 24 -4.60 -30.82 19.09
CA ASP A 24 -4.68 -29.37 19.27
C ASP A 24 -5.94 -29.01 20.07
N LEU A 25 -5.74 -28.50 21.28
CA LEU A 25 -6.80 -27.93 22.10
C LEU A 25 -7.12 -26.51 21.56
N PRO A 26 -8.38 -26.06 21.63
CA PRO A 26 -8.80 -24.73 21.16
C PRO A 26 -8.34 -23.57 22.09
N GLU A 27 -7.21 -23.71 22.79
CA GLU A 27 -6.72 -22.76 23.80
C GLU A 27 -6.43 -21.35 23.22
N SER A 28 -6.29 -21.24 21.90
CA SER A 28 -6.12 -19.97 21.18
C SER A 28 -7.39 -19.10 21.11
N ASP A 29 -8.56 -19.61 21.51
CA ASP A 29 -9.78 -18.79 21.67
C ASP A 29 -9.84 -18.03 23.00
N GLN A 30 -8.90 -18.28 23.91
CA GLN A 30 -8.73 -17.47 25.13
C GLN A 30 -7.88 -16.24 24.83
N ASN A 31 -8.43 -15.30 24.06
CA ASN A 31 -7.87 -13.96 24.02
C ASN A 31 -8.20 -13.26 25.36
N THR A 32 -7.44 -13.59 26.41
CA THR A 32 -7.42 -12.91 27.71
C THR A 32 -6.71 -11.57 27.61
N ASP A 33 -6.95 -10.80 26.54
CA ASP A 33 -6.49 -9.41 26.41
C ASP A 33 -7.33 -8.46 27.28
N ILE A 34 -8.07 -9.00 28.24
CA ILE A 34 -8.71 -8.26 29.34
C ILE A 34 -7.70 -8.17 30.49
N TYR A 35 -6.49 -7.69 30.21
CA TYR A 35 -5.87 -6.78 31.18
C TYR A 35 -6.42 -5.40 30.86
N GLU A 36 -7.73 -5.23 31.06
CA GLU A 36 -8.24 -3.90 31.36
C GLU A 36 -7.50 -3.49 32.63
N GLU A 37 -6.51 -2.61 32.50
CA GLU A 37 -6.07 -1.80 33.62
C GLU A 37 -7.34 -1.12 34.13
N GLU A 38 -7.96 -1.74 35.14
CA GLU A 38 -9.12 -1.20 35.81
C GLU A 38 -8.78 0.24 36.15
N SER A 39 -9.63 1.15 35.65
CA SER A 39 -9.68 2.54 36.09
C SER A 39 -9.78 2.54 37.61
N SER A 40 -8.63 2.49 38.26
CA SER A 40 -8.52 2.48 39.70
C SER A 40 -9.08 3.81 40.14
N GLY A 41 -10.08 3.83 41.03
CA GLY A 41 -10.74 5.09 41.45
C GLY A 41 -9.80 6.15 42.06
N ALA A 42 -8.52 5.81 42.25
CA ALA A 42 -7.45 6.70 42.69
C ALA A 42 -6.59 7.29 41.56
N ILE A 43 -6.73 6.85 40.31
CA ILE A 43 -5.91 7.27 39.16
C ILE A 43 -6.83 7.85 38.08
N GLU A 44 -6.67 9.13 37.78
CA GLU A 44 -7.34 9.77 36.64
C GLU A 44 -6.52 9.52 35.36
N ILE A 45 -7.07 8.73 34.44
CA ILE A 45 -6.46 8.50 33.12
C ILE A 45 -6.83 9.64 32.19
N LEU A 46 -5.90 10.58 32.00
CA LEU A 46 -6.10 11.70 31.09
C LEU A 46 -5.86 11.27 29.64
N HIS A 47 -6.88 11.40 28.79
CA HIS A 47 -6.75 11.14 27.37
C HIS A 47 -5.96 12.28 26.68
N ILE A 48 -4.69 12.04 26.38
CA ILE A 48 -3.82 13.02 25.73
C ILE A 48 -4.07 12.97 24.22
N SER A 49 -4.62 14.06 23.67
CA SER A 49 -4.70 14.28 22.22
C SER A 49 -3.49 15.10 21.75
N PRO A 50 -2.59 14.53 20.92
CA PRO A 50 -1.45 15.27 20.37
C PRO A 50 -1.88 16.48 19.55
N ASN A 51 -3.00 16.39 18.83
CA ASN A 51 -3.48 17.46 17.95
C ASN A 51 -4.05 18.66 18.73
N ASP A 52 -4.80 18.38 19.81
CA ASP A 52 -5.31 19.42 20.71
C ASP A 52 -4.15 20.06 21.49
N SER A 53 -3.21 19.25 21.98
CA SER A 53 -2.00 19.74 22.65
C SER A 53 -1.16 20.62 21.72
N PHE A 54 -0.92 20.18 20.48
CA PHE A 54 -0.21 20.97 19.48
C PHE A 54 -0.90 22.32 19.24
N SER A 55 -2.22 22.33 19.08
CA SER A 55 -2.99 23.55 18.87
C SER A 55 -2.90 24.51 20.07
N LYS A 56 -2.89 23.98 21.30
CA LYS A 56 -2.73 24.78 22.54
C LYS A 56 -1.36 25.42 22.68
N PHE A 57 -0.31 24.80 22.15
CA PHE A 57 1.06 25.30 22.22
C PHE A 57 1.55 25.97 20.93
N LYS A 58 0.77 25.90 19.84
CA LYS A 58 1.08 26.56 18.57
C LYS A 58 1.24 28.07 18.79
N GLY A 59 2.38 28.62 18.37
CA GLY A 59 2.71 30.03 18.52
C GLY A 59 3.22 30.45 19.90
N LYS A 60 3.28 29.54 20.88
CA LYS A 60 3.95 29.81 22.17
C LYS A 60 5.41 29.41 22.05
N HIS A 61 6.31 30.35 22.26
CA HIS A 61 7.76 30.14 22.19
C HIS A 61 8.41 30.38 23.56
N LEU A 62 9.47 29.62 23.82
CA LEU A 62 10.30 29.76 25.01
C LEU A 62 11.59 30.49 24.62
N SER A 63 11.99 31.48 25.42
CA SER A 63 13.27 32.17 25.25
C SER A 63 14.35 31.45 26.05
N ALA A 64 15.50 31.24 25.42
CA ALA A 64 16.69 30.66 26.05
C ALA A 64 17.74 31.71 26.47
N MET A 65 17.45 33.01 26.32
CA MET A 65 18.49 34.05 26.45
C MET A 65 19.09 34.19 27.86
N ASN A 66 18.30 33.96 28.91
CA ASN A 66 18.73 34.16 30.30
C ASN A 66 18.73 32.84 31.11
N VAL A 67 18.88 31.70 30.44
CA VAL A 67 18.87 30.38 31.08
C VAL A 67 20.21 30.12 31.76
N ASP A 68 20.22 30.04 33.08
CA ASP A 68 21.40 29.67 33.88
C ASP A 68 21.08 28.48 34.81
N PHE A 69 21.61 27.30 34.47
CA PHE A 69 21.53 26.07 35.29
C PHE A 69 22.76 25.85 36.17
N SER A 70 23.70 26.81 36.23
CA SER A 70 24.85 26.65 37.13
C SER A 70 24.39 26.73 38.59
N ASP A 71 24.87 25.83 39.45
CA ASP A 71 24.57 25.84 40.90
C ASP A 71 25.29 26.97 41.68
N ARG A 72 25.78 28.00 40.97
CA ARG A 72 26.45 29.15 41.59
C ARG A 72 25.44 30.00 42.35
N LEU A 73 25.49 29.99 43.68
CA LEU A 73 24.67 30.85 44.54
C LEU A 73 24.89 32.34 44.19
N SER A 74 23.87 33.00 43.65
CA SER A 74 23.87 34.40 43.22
C SER A 74 22.70 35.14 43.87
N LYS A 75 22.80 36.47 43.98
CA LYS A 75 21.73 37.32 44.50
C LYS A 75 20.52 37.43 43.54
N ASN A 76 20.71 37.15 42.25
CA ASN A 76 19.65 37.18 41.26
C ASN A 76 18.94 35.82 41.17
N LYS A 77 17.60 35.83 41.04
CA LYS A 77 16.81 34.61 40.84
C LYS A 77 17.20 33.96 39.52
N LYS A 78 17.72 32.74 39.58
CA LYS A 78 17.96 31.92 38.40
C LYS A 78 16.64 31.38 37.93
N THR A 79 16.25 31.76 36.74
CA THR A 79 15.05 31.24 36.07
C THR A 79 15.55 30.45 34.88
N GLY A 80 14.94 29.30 34.61
CA GLY A 80 15.26 28.51 33.43
C GLY A 80 14.69 29.18 32.17
N TYR A 81 13.93 28.42 31.40
CA TYR A 81 13.25 28.97 30.22
C TYR A 81 12.13 29.94 30.64
N GLU A 82 12.15 31.14 30.08
CA GLU A 82 11.08 32.13 30.26
C GLU A 82 10.15 32.10 29.04
N LYS A 83 8.84 32.27 29.24
CA LYS A 83 7.91 32.51 28.13
C LYS A 83 8.38 33.77 27.41
N ALA A 84 8.57 33.71 26.09
CA ALA A 84 8.83 34.92 25.32
C ALA A 84 7.70 35.93 25.61
N LYS A 85 8.05 37.13 26.08
CA LYS A 85 7.06 38.18 26.31
C LYS A 85 6.46 38.50 24.95
N ASP A 86 5.14 38.41 24.86
CA ASP A 86 4.37 38.88 23.71
C ASP A 86 4.42 40.42 23.74
N ASP A 87 5.59 40.99 23.48
CA ASP A 87 5.78 42.42 23.34
C ASP A 87 5.12 42.82 22.03
N ALA A 88 3.83 43.16 22.12
CA ALA A 88 3.04 43.82 21.09
C ALA A 88 3.52 45.25 20.78
N LYS A 89 4.84 45.51 20.90
CA LYS A 89 5.52 46.73 20.50
C LYS A 89 6.91 46.40 19.95
N ASN A 90 6.89 45.95 18.70
CA ASN A 90 7.84 46.36 17.67
C ASN A 90 9.34 46.25 18.00
N GLU A 91 9.82 45.05 18.34
CA GLU A 91 11.12 44.57 17.87
C GLU A 91 10.93 43.15 17.34
N SER A 92 10.29 43.07 16.17
CA SER A 92 10.19 41.82 15.43
C SER A 92 11.59 41.34 15.10
N THR A 93 11.94 40.13 15.55
CA THR A 93 13.10 39.42 15.02
C THR A 93 13.07 39.48 13.50
N PRO A 94 14.21 39.68 12.81
CA PRO A 94 14.25 39.79 11.35
C PRO A 94 13.51 38.64 10.67
N TYR A 95 13.60 37.44 11.27
CA TYR A 95 12.99 36.21 10.77
C TYR A 95 11.45 36.22 10.79
N SER A 96 10.81 36.80 11.80
CA SER A 96 9.33 36.89 11.85
C SER A 96 8.79 37.84 10.79
N ASN A 97 9.51 38.94 10.50
CA ASN A 97 9.15 39.84 9.40
C ASN A 97 9.25 39.13 8.04
N TYR A 98 10.30 38.33 7.80
CA TYR A 98 10.41 37.56 6.56
C TYR A 98 9.32 36.50 6.45
N SER A 99 8.96 35.82 7.56
CA SER A 99 7.87 34.84 7.56
C SER A 99 6.53 35.50 7.24
N ASN A 100 6.21 36.62 7.90
CA ASN A 100 4.98 37.38 7.64
C ASN A 100 4.97 37.94 6.20
N GLN A 101 6.12 38.37 5.68
CA GLN A 101 6.25 38.82 4.29
C GLN A 101 6.07 37.66 3.29
N LEU A 102 6.58 36.47 3.60
CA LEU A 102 6.39 35.26 2.79
C LEU A 102 4.94 34.77 2.81
N GLU A 103 4.27 34.81 3.96
CA GLU A 103 2.83 34.52 4.05
C GLU A 103 2.00 35.55 3.29
N ASN A 104 2.30 36.83 3.43
CA ASN A 104 1.58 37.88 2.70
C ASN A 104 1.81 37.77 1.17
N MET A 105 3.04 37.46 0.73
CA MET A 105 3.33 37.16 -0.68
C MET A 105 2.60 35.91 -1.18
N ARG A 106 2.48 34.87 -0.34
CA ARG A 106 1.74 33.65 -0.65
C ARG A 106 0.25 33.94 -0.81
N ASP A 107 -0.32 34.73 0.08
CA ASP A 107 -1.73 35.14 0.01
C ASP A 107 -1.99 36.06 -1.17
N GLN A 108 -1.06 36.96 -1.50
CA GLN A 108 -1.11 37.77 -2.72
C GLN A 108 -1.06 36.91 -3.99
N LEU A 109 -0.16 35.92 -4.06
CA LEU A 109 -0.10 34.99 -5.18
C LEU A 109 -1.36 34.12 -5.28
N ALA A 110 -1.90 33.66 -4.16
CA ALA A 110 -3.17 32.93 -4.15
C ALA A 110 -4.33 33.80 -4.62
N GLY A 111 -4.40 35.05 -4.15
CA GLY A 111 -5.39 36.04 -4.57
C GLY A 111 -5.27 36.43 -6.04
N MET A 112 -4.05 36.62 -6.55
CA MET A 112 -3.79 36.87 -7.97
C MET A 112 -4.12 35.65 -8.82
N ASN A 113 -3.81 34.44 -8.37
CA ASN A 113 -4.20 33.21 -9.07
C ASN A 113 -5.72 33.01 -9.08
N LEU A 114 -6.42 33.33 -7.98
CA LEU A 114 -7.89 33.35 -7.95
C LEU A 114 -8.45 34.46 -8.85
N GLN A 115 -7.85 35.64 -8.88
CA GLN A 115 -8.30 36.76 -9.71
C GLN A 115 -8.00 36.55 -11.21
N ASP A 116 -6.91 35.86 -11.56
CA ASP A 116 -6.62 35.50 -12.96
C ASP A 116 -7.44 34.28 -13.40
N MET A 117 -7.80 33.37 -12.46
CA MET A 117 -8.77 32.29 -12.71
C MET A 117 -10.23 32.79 -12.81
N LEU A 118 -10.69 33.74 -11.97
CA LEU A 118 -12.08 34.21 -11.97
C LEU A 118 -12.32 35.49 -12.80
N GLY A 119 -11.33 36.38 -12.88
CA GLY A 119 -11.52 37.77 -13.34
C GLY A 119 -11.49 37.99 -14.85
N LYS A 120 -11.04 37.00 -15.65
CA LYS A 120 -11.03 37.11 -17.12
C LYS A 120 -11.82 36.02 -17.83
N GLU A 121 -12.08 34.89 -17.17
CA GLU A 121 -12.75 33.75 -17.82
C GLU A 121 -14.27 33.95 -17.95
N LEU A 122 -14.92 34.75 -17.08
CA LEU A 122 -16.35 35.02 -17.19
C LEU A 122 -16.74 36.06 -18.26
N ILE A 123 -15.81 36.93 -18.69
CA ILE A 123 -16.10 38.03 -19.64
C ILE A 123 -15.65 37.69 -21.08
N THR A 124 -14.94 36.58 -21.29
CA THR A 124 -14.39 36.22 -22.63
C THR A 124 -14.61 34.76 -23.04
N GLY A 125 -15.66 34.11 -22.52
CA GLY A 125 -16.01 32.70 -22.77
C GLY A 125 -16.11 32.27 -24.24
N ASP A 126 -16.37 33.20 -25.17
CA ASP A 126 -16.50 32.88 -26.59
C ASP A 126 -15.21 33.10 -27.42
N LYS A 127 -14.25 33.91 -26.96
CA LYS A 127 -13.00 34.20 -27.72
C LYS A 127 -11.82 33.30 -27.32
N ILE A 128 -11.80 32.83 -26.08
CA ILE A 128 -10.71 32.01 -25.54
C ILE A 128 -10.62 30.64 -26.21
N ASN A 129 -11.76 30.07 -26.63
CA ASN A 129 -11.78 28.77 -27.29
C ASN A 129 -11.19 28.82 -28.72
N LEU A 130 -11.34 29.93 -29.45
CA LEU A 130 -10.81 30.06 -30.81
C LEU A 130 -9.29 30.23 -30.81
N GLU A 131 -8.74 31.02 -29.89
CA GLU A 131 -7.28 31.18 -29.79
C GLU A 131 -6.59 29.94 -29.22
N LYS A 132 -7.18 29.28 -28.21
CA LYS A 132 -6.63 28.02 -27.67
C LYS A 132 -6.67 26.92 -28.72
N THR A 133 -7.75 26.81 -29.51
CA THR A 133 -7.82 25.85 -30.62
C THR A 133 -6.88 26.21 -31.77
N GLN A 134 -6.71 27.48 -32.13
CA GLN A 134 -5.71 27.91 -33.11
C GLN A 134 -4.27 27.63 -32.65
N LYS A 135 -3.96 27.83 -31.37
CA LYS A 135 -2.64 27.49 -30.79
C LYS A 135 -2.40 25.98 -30.79
N VAL A 136 -3.41 25.18 -30.46
CA VAL A 136 -3.33 23.71 -30.55
C VAL A 136 -3.17 23.24 -31.99
N ILE A 137 -3.90 23.82 -32.94
CA ILE A 137 -3.75 23.53 -34.38
C ILE A 137 -2.36 23.93 -34.86
N ALA A 138 -1.82 25.08 -34.44
CA ALA A 138 -0.46 25.51 -34.76
C ALA A 138 0.58 24.51 -34.20
N HIS A 139 0.46 24.10 -32.94
CA HIS A 139 1.35 23.10 -32.34
C HIS A 139 1.24 21.73 -33.01
N LEU A 140 0.04 21.27 -33.35
CA LEU A 140 -0.17 20.02 -34.10
C LEU A 140 0.37 20.12 -35.53
N SER A 141 0.25 21.29 -36.17
CA SER A 141 0.83 21.56 -37.49
C SER A 141 2.35 21.59 -37.45
N GLN A 142 2.94 22.09 -36.36
CA GLN A 142 4.38 22.12 -36.14
C GLN A 142 4.92 20.72 -35.81
N LEU A 143 4.17 19.90 -35.06
CA LEU A 143 4.50 18.49 -34.85
C LEU A 143 4.38 17.68 -36.14
N ARG A 144 3.35 17.95 -36.97
CA ARG A 144 3.19 17.33 -38.29
C ARG A 144 4.35 17.72 -39.22
N ALA A 145 4.72 19.00 -39.26
CA ALA A 145 5.86 19.48 -40.04
C ALA A 145 7.20 18.92 -39.52
N SER A 146 7.30 18.62 -38.22
CA SER A 146 8.48 17.98 -37.62
C SER A 146 8.57 16.47 -37.92
N SER A 147 7.51 15.85 -38.43
CA SER A 147 7.46 14.43 -38.79
C SER A 147 7.87 14.13 -40.25
N GLU A 148 8.07 15.16 -41.09
CA GLU A 148 8.57 15.04 -42.46
C GLU A 148 9.94 15.76 -42.58
N THR A 149 11.02 14.99 -42.47
CA THR A 149 12.40 15.24 -42.97
C THR A 149 12.90 16.68 -43.24
N GLN A 150 13.84 17.16 -42.39
CA GLN A 150 15.04 18.05 -42.56
C GLN A 150 15.27 18.79 -43.92
N PRO A 151 15.85 20.03 -44.00
CA PRO A 151 17.06 20.47 -43.27
C PRO A 151 17.09 21.94 -42.81
N GLU A 152 18.08 22.24 -41.95
CA GLU A 152 18.37 23.55 -41.37
C GLU A 152 18.88 24.60 -42.37
N LYS A 153 18.45 25.86 -42.19
CA LYS A 153 19.22 27.05 -42.57
C LYS A 153 19.53 27.85 -41.32
N ALA A 154 20.83 27.97 -41.07
CA ALA A 154 21.44 28.81 -40.06
C ALA A 154 21.15 30.29 -40.29
N ASP A 155 20.91 31.03 -39.21
CA ASP A 155 21.17 32.46 -39.14
C ASP A 155 22.14 32.75 -37.99
N ALA A 156 23.00 33.72 -38.25
CA ALA A 156 24.23 33.98 -37.57
C ALA A 156 24.06 34.92 -36.37
N SER A 157 24.72 34.59 -35.26
CA SER A 157 25.29 35.61 -34.37
C SER A 157 26.55 35.08 -33.69
N LYS A 158 27.61 35.87 -33.87
CA LYS A 158 29.01 35.65 -33.48
C LYS A 158 29.18 35.49 -31.97
N ASP A 159 30.00 34.53 -31.56
CA ASP A 159 31.15 34.81 -30.70
C ASP A 159 32.23 33.73 -30.90
N ALA A 160 33.47 34.19 -31.07
CA ALA A 160 34.60 33.39 -31.51
C ALA A 160 35.54 33.05 -30.35
N VAL A 161 35.81 31.76 -30.15
CA VAL A 161 37.15 31.26 -29.77
C VAL A 161 37.42 29.98 -30.56
N SER A 162 38.54 29.99 -31.28
CA SER A 162 39.00 28.96 -32.21
C SER A 162 39.96 27.98 -31.54
N ALA A 163 39.71 26.66 -31.69
CA ALA A 163 40.73 25.64 -31.95
C ALA A 163 40.12 24.23 -32.21
N GLY A 164 40.13 23.79 -33.48
CA GLY A 164 40.52 22.44 -33.91
C GLY A 164 39.83 21.18 -33.36
N SER A 165 38.60 20.91 -33.79
CA SER A 165 38.13 19.62 -34.38
C SER A 165 36.62 19.75 -34.59
N ALA A 166 36.07 19.19 -35.66
CA ALA A 166 34.64 19.25 -35.97
C ALA A 166 33.83 18.36 -34.99
N SER A 167 33.75 18.77 -33.73
CA SER A 167 33.04 18.07 -32.67
C SER A 167 32.01 19.02 -32.07
N VAL A 168 30.75 18.80 -32.41
CA VAL A 168 29.61 19.47 -31.80
C VAL A 168 29.54 19.03 -30.33
N HIS A 169 29.97 19.90 -29.42
CA HIS A 169 29.89 19.64 -27.98
C HIS A 169 28.47 19.95 -27.49
N TYR A 170 27.61 18.94 -27.48
CA TYR A 170 26.29 19.06 -26.87
C TYR A 170 26.40 18.89 -25.35
N LYS A 171 26.23 19.99 -24.60
CA LYS A 171 26.24 19.98 -23.14
C LYS A 171 24.82 19.83 -22.61
N LEU A 172 24.45 18.60 -22.26
CA LEU A 172 23.15 18.29 -21.66
C LEU A 172 23.13 18.76 -20.19
N HIS A 173 22.36 19.81 -19.90
CA HIS A 173 22.11 20.26 -18.53
C HIS A 173 20.85 19.57 -17.98
N MET A 174 21.02 18.45 -17.30
CA MET A 174 19.95 17.81 -16.52
C MET A 174 20.05 18.23 -15.06
N GLN A 175 18.91 18.57 -14.44
CA GLN A 175 18.79 18.70 -12.99
C GLN A 175 18.16 17.42 -12.42
N PRO A 176 18.98 16.42 -12.02
CA PRO A 176 18.47 15.12 -11.56
C PRO A 176 17.63 15.25 -10.28
N GLY A 177 17.88 16.26 -9.46
CA GLY A 177 17.10 16.54 -8.25
C GLY A 177 15.63 16.82 -8.55
N GLN A 178 15.31 17.58 -9.60
CA GLN A 178 13.92 17.89 -9.94
C GLN A 178 13.16 16.67 -10.46
N ALA A 179 13.81 15.82 -11.26
CA ALA A 179 13.21 14.59 -11.77
C ALA A 179 12.94 13.57 -10.64
N ALA A 180 13.89 13.42 -9.71
CA ALA A 180 13.72 12.57 -8.52
C ALA A 180 12.62 13.12 -7.60
N LEU A 181 12.58 14.42 -7.36
CA LEU A 181 11.50 15.05 -6.58
C LEU A 181 10.13 14.83 -7.24
N ALA A 182 10.04 14.93 -8.57
CA ALA A 182 8.80 14.69 -9.29
C ALA A 182 8.29 13.25 -9.16
N SER A 183 9.18 12.24 -9.16
CA SER A 183 8.78 10.84 -8.93
C SER A 183 8.40 10.58 -7.46
N THR A 184 9.14 11.15 -6.50
CA THR A 184 8.81 11.05 -5.06
C THR A 184 7.47 11.69 -4.74
N VAL A 185 7.14 12.85 -5.33
CA VAL A 185 5.82 13.49 -5.15
C VAL A 185 4.69 12.59 -5.65
N ARG A 186 4.89 11.92 -6.81
CA ARG A 186 3.90 10.96 -7.33
C ARG A 186 3.74 9.75 -6.40
N LEU A 187 4.85 9.23 -5.87
CA LEU A 187 4.82 8.12 -4.90
C LEU A 187 4.08 8.52 -3.62
N ALA A 188 4.39 9.69 -3.04
CA ALA A 188 3.72 10.21 -1.86
C ALA A 188 2.21 10.41 -2.07
N ASN A 189 1.78 10.82 -3.27
CA ASN A 189 0.35 10.93 -3.58
C ASN A 189 -0.34 9.55 -3.61
N LEU A 190 0.31 8.55 -4.19
CA LEU A 190 -0.19 7.17 -4.20
C LEU A 190 -0.26 6.60 -2.78
N GLU A 191 0.77 6.79 -1.97
CA GLU A 191 0.79 6.38 -0.55
C GLU A 191 -0.31 7.05 0.24
N GLN A 192 -0.52 8.37 0.08
CA GLN A 192 -1.60 9.07 0.77
C GLN A 192 -2.98 8.51 0.37
N ARG A 193 -3.17 8.20 -0.91
CA ARG A 193 -4.44 7.64 -1.39
C ARG A 193 -4.63 6.19 -0.92
N LEU A 194 -3.56 5.41 -0.87
CA LEU A 194 -3.55 4.05 -0.32
C LEU A 194 -3.89 4.07 1.18
N ASN A 195 -3.25 4.94 1.97
CA ASN A 195 -3.56 5.14 3.39
C ASN A 195 -5.03 5.55 3.62
N LYS A 196 -5.60 6.38 2.74
CA LYS A 196 -7.03 6.72 2.81
C LYS A 196 -7.90 5.47 2.58
N MET A 197 -7.58 4.65 1.57
CA MET A 197 -8.31 3.40 1.33
C MET A 197 -8.15 2.42 2.49
N GLU A 198 -6.96 2.30 3.06
CA GLU A 198 -6.69 1.48 4.25
C GLU A 198 -7.39 2.00 5.50
N SER A 199 -7.53 3.32 5.68
CA SER A 199 -8.31 3.84 6.83
C SER A 199 -9.80 3.51 6.76
N VAL A 200 -10.33 3.33 5.54
CA VAL A 200 -11.75 3.00 5.31
C VAL A 200 -11.98 1.48 5.36
N LEU A 201 -11.07 0.70 4.79
CA LEU A 201 -11.20 -0.76 4.65
C LEU A 201 -10.50 -1.53 5.77
N GLY A 202 -9.42 -0.98 6.33
CA GLY A 202 -8.62 -1.56 7.39
C GLY A 202 -9.23 -1.28 8.74
N SER A 203 -9.57 -2.35 9.47
CA SER A 203 -9.84 -2.24 10.90
C SER A 203 -8.50 -2.13 11.63
N ALA A 204 -8.19 -0.97 12.20
CA ALA A 204 -7.00 -0.78 13.05
C ALA A 204 -6.91 -1.82 14.19
N ASN A 205 -8.05 -2.43 14.56
CA ASN A 205 -8.14 -3.54 15.49
C ASN A 205 -8.72 -4.76 14.76
N GLY A 206 -7.89 -5.73 14.38
CA GLY A 206 -8.31 -6.97 13.70
C GLY A 206 -9.47 -7.71 14.39
N GLY A 207 -9.65 -7.50 15.70
CA GLY A 207 -10.75 -8.08 16.48
C GLY A 207 -12.16 -7.60 16.12
N LYS A 208 -12.35 -6.39 15.58
CA LYS A 208 -13.71 -5.88 15.25
C LYS A 208 -14.31 -6.56 14.01
N LEU A 209 -13.48 -6.89 13.02
CA LEU A 209 -13.89 -7.67 11.85
C LEU A 209 -14.07 -9.15 12.17
N SER A 210 -13.24 -9.69 13.08
CA SER A 210 -13.41 -11.07 13.57
C SER A 210 -14.77 -11.28 14.25
N ARG A 211 -15.30 -10.27 14.97
CA ARG A 211 -16.66 -10.32 15.56
C ARG A 211 -17.80 -10.31 14.52
N LEU A 212 -17.56 -9.81 13.31
CA LEU A 212 -18.55 -9.78 12.22
C LEU A 212 -18.42 -11.00 11.29
N SER A 213 -17.21 -11.51 11.13
CA SER A 213 -16.90 -12.72 10.37
C SER A 213 -16.93 -13.92 11.30
N CYS A 214 -18.11 -14.53 11.43
CA CYS A 214 -18.30 -15.76 12.21
C CYS A 214 -17.46 -16.96 11.72
N ASP A 215 -16.70 -16.83 10.62
CA ASP A 215 -15.91 -17.92 10.03
C ASP A 215 -14.45 -17.53 9.71
N GLY A 216 -13.98 -16.34 10.08
CA GLY A 216 -12.57 -15.89 10.03
C GLY A 216 -11.86 -15.88 8.66
N LYS A 217 -12.44 -16.49 7.62
CA LYS A 217 -11.79 -16.84 6.34
C LYS A 217 -12.39 -16.13 5.13
N LEU A 218 -13.42 -15.31 5.35
CA LEU A 218 -14.18 -14.69 4.27
C LEU A 218 -13.59 -13.33 3.87
N SER A 219 -13.46 -13.11 2.57
CA SER A 219 -13.14 -11.79 2.01
C SER A 219 -14.22 -10.77 2.37
N LEU A 220 -13.89 -9.47 2.41
CA LEU A 220 -14.89 -8.40 2.67
C LEU A 220 -16.10 -8.48 1.72
N LEU A 221 -15.86 -8.94 0.48
CA LEU A 221 -16.90 -9.14 -0.51
C LEU A 221 -17.82 -10.32 -0.17
N GLU A 222 -17.26 -11.45 0.26
CA GLU A 222 -18.04 -12.61 0.73
C GLU A 222 -18.80 -12.28 2.02
N ILE A 223 -18.23 -11.46 2.92
CA ILE A 223 -18.93 -10.96 4.11
C ILE A 223 -20.11 -10.08 3.68
N ALA A 224 -19.92 -9.12 2.78
CA ALA A 224 -20.99 -8.27 2.28
C ALA A 224 -22.08 -9.08 1.57
N GLN A 225 -21.72 -10.10 0.79
CA GLN A 225 -22.67 -11.01 0.16
C GLN A 225 -23.43 -11.85 1.17
N SER A 226 -22.77 -12.39 2.20
CA SER A 226 -23.43 -13.15 3.26
C SER A 226 -24.38 -12.27 4.08
N LEU A 227 -24.00 -11.02 4.37
CA LEU A 227 -24.85 -10.05 5.04
C LEU A 227 -26.03 -9.64 4.16
N SER A 228 -25.81 -9.45 2.86
CA SER A 228 -26.86 -9.18 1.88
C SER A 228 -27.86 -10.35 1.79
N ALA A 229 -27.38 -11.59 1.71
CA ALA A 229 -28.22 -12.79 1.74
C ALA A 229 -29.00 -12.89 3.06
N ARG A 230 -28.35 -12.66 4.21
CA ARG A 230 -29.02 -12.60 5.52
C ARG A 230 -30.04 -11.46 5.60
N SER A 231 -29.79 -10.31 4.98
CA SER A 231 -30.74 -9.21 4.92
C SER A 231 -31.95 -9.53 4.05
N ALA A 232 -31.78 -10.33 2.99
CA ALA A 232 -32.89 -10.83 2.19
C ALA A 232 -33.77 -11.81 2.97
N LEU A 233 -33.22 -12.53 3.96
CA LEU A 233 -34.00 -13.37 4.89
C LEU A 233 -34.85 -12.54 5.87
N LEU A 234 -34.55 -11.25 6.07
CA LEU A 234 -35.35 -10.37 6.92
C LEU A 234 -36.66 -9.95 6.24
N ASP A 235 -36.80 -10.13 4.93
CA ASP A 235 -38.08 -9.99 4.24
C ASP A 235 -38.91 -11.27 4.44
N THR A 236 -39.74 -11.26 5.48
CA THR A 236 -40.57 -12.41 5.88
C THR A 236 -41.47 -12.91 4.75
N GLN A 237 -41.94 -12.02 3.86
CA GLN A 237 -42.82 -12.41 2.76
C GLN A 237 -42.08 -13.19 1.66
N GLN A 238 -40.82 -12.82 1.38
CA GLN A 238 -39.98 -13.54 0.42
C GLN A 238 -39.46 -14.85 1.01
N LEU A 239 -39.23 -14.89 2.33
CA LEU A 239 -38.83 -16.11 3.04
C LEU A 239 -39.92 -17.19 2.94
N ASP A 240 -41.17 -16.86 3.26
CA ASP A 240 -42.30 -17.80 3.17
C ASP A 240 -42.51 -18.30 1.74
N ALA A 241 -42.41 -17.40 0.75
CA ALA A 241 -42.55 -17.74 -0.66
C ALA A 241 -41.37 -18.57 -1.21
N ALA A 242 -40.17 -18.41 -0.66
CA ALA A 242 -39.00 -19.22 -1.00
C ALA A 242 -39.07 -20.60 -0.32
N GLU A 243 -39.49 -20.65 0.95
CA GLU A 243 -39.68 -21.90 1.70
C GLU A 243 -40.71 -22.80 1.01
N ALA A 244 -41.87 -22.26 0.62
CA ALA A 244 -42.88 -23.02 -0.12
C ALA A 244 -42.35 -23.58 -1.46
N ARG A 245 -41.51 -22.81 -2.17
CA ARG A 245 -40.85 -23.28 -3.40
C ARG A 245 -39.84 -24.37 -3.13
N CYS A 246 -38.98 -24.23 -2.11
CA CYS A 246 -38.01 -25.25 -1.70
C CYS A 246 -38.70 -26.55 -1.27
N GLN A 247 -39.79 -26.48 -0.50
CA GLN A 247 -40.58 -27.65 -0.12
C GLN A 247 -41.17 -28.36 -1.35
N SER A 248 -41.70 -27.59 -2.32
CA SER A 248 -42.21 -28.17 -3.57
C SER A 248 -41.11 -28.87 -4.40
N LEU A 249 -39.91 -28.29 -4.43
CA LEU A 249 -38.76 -28.83 -5.17
C LEU A 249 -38.22 -30.10 -4.50
N ASN A 250 -38.14 -30.13 -3.17
CA ASN A 250 -37.79 -31.33 -2.41
C ASN A 250 -38.78 -32.47 -2.68
N ALA A 251 -40.09 -32.19 -2.65
CA ALA A 251 -41.10 -33.18 -2.99
C ALA A 251 -40.93 -33.72 -4.43
N GLN A 252 -40.60 -32.86 -5.39
CA GLN A 252 -40.30 -33.30 -6.77
C GLN A 252 -39.00 -34.11 -6.85
N LEU A 253 -37.98 -33.75 -6.08
CA LEU A 253 -36.70 -34.48 -6.01
C LEU A 253 -36.88 -35.87 -5.39
N ASP A 254 -37.70 -36.01 -4.36
CA ASP A 254 -38.00 -37.29 -3.74
C ASP A 254 -38.78 -38.20 -4.70
N LEU A 255 -39.71 -37.65 -5.48
CA LEU A 255 -40.38 -38.39 -6.56
C LEU A 255 -39.40 -38.82 -7.67
N VAL A 256 -38.40 -38.00 -8.00
CA VAL A 256 -37.36 -38.37 -8.98
C VAL A 256 -36.44 -39.45 -8.41
N LYS A 257 -36.06 -39.36 -7.13
CA LYS A 257 -35.28 -40.40 -6.46
C LYS A 257 -36.05 -41.72 -6.40
N GLU A 258 -37.34 -41.70 -6.07
CA GLU A 258 -38.19 -42.89 -6.04
C GLU A 258 -38.32 -43.52 -7.43
N LYS A 259 -38.50 -42.69 -8.47
CA LYS A 259 -38.53 -43.17 -9.87
C LYS A 259 -37.18 -43.67 -10.37
N ALA A 260 -36.07 -43.06 -9.95
CA ALA A 260 -34.73 -43.50 -10.29
C ALA A 260 -34.35 -44.80 -9.56
N ALA A 261 -34.78 -44.97 -8.30
CA ALA A 261 -34.62 -46.22 -7.55
C ALA A 261 -35.45 -47.35 -8.18
N ALA A 262 -36.64 -47.05 -8.70
CA ALA A 262 -37.49 -48.01 -9.40
C ALA A 262 -36.91 -48.48 -10.75
N THR A 263 -36.01 -47.72 -11.39
CA THR A 263 -35.36 -48.09 -12.66
C THR A 263 -33.93 -48.65 -12.50
N ALA A 264 -33.38 -48.70 -11.29
CA ALA A 264 -31.98 -49.09 -11.01
C ALA A 264 -31.63 -50.56 -10.66
N PRO A 265 -32.46 -51.62 -10.87
CA PRO A 265 -32.00 -53.00 -10.56
C PRO A 265 -30.86 -53.53 -11.45
N SER A 266 -30.49 -52.87 -12.56
CA SER A 266 -29.50 -53.37 -13.53
C SER A 266 -28.09 -52.77 -13.42
N ALA A 267 -27.80 -51.94 -12.41
CA ALA A 267 -26.56 -51.15 -12.31
C ALA A 267 -25.65 -51.52 -11.11
N ALA A 268 -25.87 -52.67 -10.47
CA ALA A 268 -25.13 -53.07 -9.27
C ALA A 268 -23.64 -53.41 -9.52
N ALA A 269 -23.24 -53.69 -10.78
CA ALA A 269 -21.84 -53.98 -11.14
C ALA A 269 -21.00 -52.71 -11.38
N SER A 270 -21.62 -51.57 -11.76
CA SER A 270 -20.93 -50.30 -11.98
C SER A 270 -20.72 -49.49 -10.69
N ALA A 271 -21.53 -49.72 -9.66
CA ALA A 271 -21.46 -49.01 -8.39
C ALA A 271 -20.13 -49.19 -7.62
N SER A 272 -19.42 -50.31 -7.81
CA SER A 272 -18.12 -50.57 -7.16
C SER A 272 -16.98 -49.74 -7.75
N GLU A 273 -16.94 -49.57 -9.07
CA GLU A 273 -15.93 -48.71 -9.70
C GLU A 273 -16.23 -47.23 -9.49
N ASP A 274 -17.51 -46.89 -9.39
CA ASP A 274 -17.95 -45.53 -9.14
C ASP A 274 -17.58 -45.07 -7.72
N ALA A 275 -17.61 -45.95 -6.71
CA ALA A 275 -17.15 -45.63 -5.36
C ALA A 275 -15.64 -45.30 -5.27
N GLU A 276 -14.79 -46.04 -6.00
CA GLU A 276 -13.36 -45.71 -6.06
C GLU A 276 -13.08 -44.43 -6.85
N LYS A 277 -13.84 -44.17 -7.92
CA LYS A 277 -13.76 -42.93 -8.70
C LYS A 277 -14.23 -41.75 -7.85
N GLU A 278 -15.29 -41.91 -7.07
CA GLU A 278 -15.82 -40.89 -6.18
C GLU A 278 -14.85 -40.57 -5.03
N ALA A 279 -14.19 -41.59 -4.45
CA ALA A 279 -13.12 -41.39 -3.47
C ALA A 279 -11.93 -40.62 -4.08
N LYS A 280 -11.51 -40.96 -5.31
CA LYS A 280 -10.45 -40.23 -6.04
C LYS A 280 -10.88 -38.81 -6.40
N ILE A 281 -12.14 -38.59 -6.74
CA ILE A 281 -12.68 -37.26 -7.04
C ILE A 281 -12.71 -36.41 -5.76
N SER A 282 -13.08 -36.99 -4.61
CA SER A 282 -13.07 -36.31 -3.32
C SER A 282 -11.66 -35.86 -2.93
N THR A 283 -10.66 -36.75 -3.05
CA THR A 283 -9.26 -36.38 -2.74
C THR A 283 -8.72 -35.33 -3.72
N LEU A 284 -9.06 -35.41 -5.01
CA LEU A 284 -8.70 -34.39 -5.99
C LEU A 284 -9.38 -33.04 -5.69
N TYR A 285 -10.62 -33.06 -5.21
CA TYR A 285 -11.34 -31.84 -4.82
C TYR A 285 -10.70 -31.16 -3.61
N GLU A 286 -10.29 -31.93 -2.60
CA GLU A 286 -9.56 -31.42 -1.44
C GLU A 286 -8.22 -30.79 -1.85
N LEU A 287 -7.44 -31.50 -2.68
CA LEU A 287 -6.15 -31.02 -3.18
C LEU A 287 -6.34 -29.77 -4.06
N ALA A 288 -7.38 -29.72 -4.88
CA ALA A 288 -7.75 -28.54 -5.66
C ALA A 288 -8.17 -27.36 -4.76
N LYS A 289 -8.86 -27.61 -3.65
CA LYS A 289 -9.29 -26.59 -2.70
C LYS A 289 -8.10 -25.95 -1.99
N GLU A 290 -7.13 -26.74 -1.56
CA GLU A 290 -5.89 -26.26 -0.94
C GLU A 290 -5.05 -25.45 -1.95
N THR A 291 -4.85 -26.00 -3.15
CA THR A 291 -4.05 -25.34 -4.19
C THR A 291 -4.74 -24.13 -4.82
N SER A 292 -6.08 -24.01 -4.71
CA SER A 292 -6.82 -22.85 -5.21
C SER A 292 -6.35 -21.54 -4.58
N GLN A 293 -6.06 -21.54 -3.28
CA GLN A 293 -5.56 -20.34 -2.60
C GLN A 293 -4.17 -19.95 -3.11
N ILE A 294 -3.28 -20.93 -3.26
CA ILE A 294 -1.92 -20.73 -3.78
C ILE A 294 -1.97 -20.22 -5.23
N SER A 295 -2.88 -20.77 -6.05
CA SER A 295 -3.07 -20.34 -7.44
C SER A 295 -3.50 -18.86 -7.53
N LYS A 296 -4.34 -18.38 -6.61
CA LYS A 296 -4.77 -16.96 -6.57
C LYS A 296 -3.63 -16.00 -6.24
N ILE A 297 -2.70 -16.38 -5.36
CA ILE A 297 -1.57 -15.52 -4.96
C ILE A 297 -0.36 -15.62 -5.90
N MET A 298 -0.26 -16.68 -6.71
CA MET A 298 0.91 -16.95 -7.54
C MET A 298 1.26 -15.82 -8.54
N PRO A 299 0.31 -15.19 -9.26
CA PRO A 299 0.64 -14.06 -10.14
C PRO A 299 1.25 -12.88 -9.38
N GLN A 300 0.70 -12.56 -8.20
CA GLN A 300 1.22 -11.48 -7.35
C GLN A 300 2.63 -11.79 -6.84
N THR A 301 2.91 -13.06 -6.51
CA THR A 301 4.27 -13.45 -6.11
C THR A 301 5.27 -13.34 -7.26
N LEU A 302 4.86 -13.66 -8.50
CA LEU A 302 5.70 -13.49 -9.69
C LEU A 302 5.98 -12.01 -9.96
N ASP A 303 4.97 -11.14 -9.88
CA ASP A 303 5.14 -9.69 -10.05
C ASP A 303 6.07 -9.11 -8.99
N ARG A 304 5.98 -9.57 -7.73
CA ARG A 304 6.91 -9.16 -6.66
C ARG A 304 8.33 -9.64 -6.93
N MET A 305 8.52 -10.86 -7.43
CA MET A 305 9.85 -11.34 -7.81
C MET A 305 10.42 -10.56 -8.99
N ALA A 306 9.59 -10.18 -9.97
CA ALA A 306 10.01 -9.33 -11.09
C ALA A 306 10.40 -7.93 -10.61
N ALA A 307 9.63 -7.32 -9.71
CA ALA A 307 9.96 -6.02 -9.12
C ALA A 307 11.26 -6.06 -8.30
N LEU A 308 11.52 -7.17 -7.59
CA LEU A 308 12.74 -7.38 -6.78
C LEU A 308 13.94 -7.90 -7.58
N GLN A 309 13.77 -8.23 -8.86
CA GLN A 309 14.83 -8.81 -9.69
C GLN A 309 16.09 -7.95 -9.72
N THR A 310 15.95 -6.63 -9.82
CA THR A 310 17.10 -5.69 -9.84
C THR A 310 17.86 -5.71 -8.53
N LEU A 311 17.16 -5.79 -7.40
CA LEU A 311 17.76 -5.89 -6.07
C LEU A 311 18.42 -7.26 -5.85
N HIS A 312 17.80 -8.35 -6.32
CA HIS A 312 18.41 -9.68 -6.31
C HIS A 312 19.68 -9.72 -7.16
N GLN A 313 19.68 -9.10 -8.35
CA GLN A 313 20.86 -8.99 -9.19
C GLN A 313 21.98 -8.19 -8.50
N GLN A 314 21.66 -7.02 -7.93
CA GLN A 314 22.62 -6.23 -7.16
C GLN A 314 23.18 -7.00 -5.96
N SER A 315 22.36 -7.79 -5.28
CA SER A 315 22.79 -8.62 -4.16
C SER A 315 23.70 -9.77 -4.62
N ALA A 316 23.38 -10.40 -5.76
CA ALA A 316 24.22 -11.42 -6.36
C ALA A 316 25.59 -10.84 -6.79
N ASP A 317 25.59 -9.68 -7.45
CA ASP A 317 26.81 -8.96 -7.81
C ASP A 317 27.63 -8.60 -6.57
N TYR A 318 26.97 -8.14 -5.49
CA TYR A 318 27.61 -7.86 -4.20
C TYR A 318 28.21 -9.11 -3.56
N THR A 319 27.63 -10.30 -3.74
CA THR A 319 28.26 -11.56 -3.27
C THR A 319 29.40 -12.01 -4.17
N HIS A 320 29.38 -11.72 -5.47
CA HIS A 320 30.47 -12.05 -6.39
C HIS A 320 31.71 -11.15 -6.23
N ILE A 321 31.53 -9.87 -5.92
CA ILE A 321 32.63 -8.92 -5.67
C ILE A 321 33.61 -9.39 -4.58
N PRO A 322 33.20 -9.90 -3.39
CA PRO A 322 34.11 -10.41 -2.37
C PRO A 322 34.74 -11.76 -2.73
N TYR A 323 34.14 -12.59 -3.59
CA TYR A 323 34.84 -13.76 -4.14
C TYR A 323 35.93 -13.35 -5.13
N GLY A 324 35.69 -12.32 -5.96
CA GLY A 324 36.73 -11.73 -6.82
C GLY A 324 37.85 -11.06 -6.02
N ALA A 325 37.51 -10.23 -5.03
CA ALA A 325 38.48 -9.58 -4.15
C ALA A 325 39.26 -10.59 -3.26
N GLY A 326 38.62 -11.68 -2.83
CA GLY A 326 39.25 -12.77 -2.09
C GLY A 326 40.26 -13.57 -2.94
N ILE A 327 40.05 -13.69 -4.24
CA ILE A 327 41.04 -14.28 -5.17
C ILE A 327 42.22 -13.32 -5.39
N TYR A 328 41.98 -12.02 -5.54
CA TYR A 328 43.06 -11.05 -5.70
C TYR A 328 43.93 -10.87 -4.44
N LEU A 329 43.35 -10.91 -3.23
CA LEU A 329 44.16 -10.85 -1.99
C LEU A 329 45.05 -12.09 -1.81
N ARG A 330 44.60 -13.28 -2.27
CA ARG A 330 45.40 -14.51 -2.16
C ARG A 330 46.58 -14.54 -3.14
N VAL A 331 46.46 -13.88 -4.29
CA VAL A 331 47.58 -13.77 -5.27
C VAL A 331 48.67 -12.81 -4.78
N VAL A 332 48.30 -11.73 -4.06
CA VAL A 332 49.28 -10.75 -3.55
C VAL A 332 50.05 -11.30 -2.34
N CYS A 333 49.43 -12.11 -1.46
CA CYS A 333 50.13 -12.72 -0.33
C CYS A 333 51.01 -13.93 -0.68
N SER A 334 50.96 -14.46 -1.91
CA SER A 334 51.84 -15.56 -2.35
C SER A 334 53.11 -15.10 -3.06
N HIS A 335 53.30 -13.79 -3.25
CA HIS A 335 54.50 -13.19 -3.87
C HIS A 335 55.25 -12.23 -2.92
N SER A 336 55.11 -12.40 -1.60
CA SER A 336 56.00 -11.82 -0.59
C SER A 336 56.56 -12.92 0.30
#